data_AF-A0A820E4F4-F1
#
_entry.id   AF-A0A820E4F4-F1
#
_cell.length_a   1.000
_cell.length_b   1.000
_cell.length_c   1.000
_cell.angle_alpha   90.00
_cell.angle_beta   90.00
_cell.angle_gamma   90.00
#
_symmetry.space_group_name_H-M   'P 1'
#
loop_
_entity.id
_entity.type
_entity.pdbx_description
1 polymer ?
#
loop_
_entity_poly.entity_id
_entity_poly.type
_entity_poly.pdbx_seq_one_letter_code
_entity_poly.pdbx_strand_id
1 'polypeptide(L)'
;TAICPQNTTVIASDTTLISNICAISRLIIQAQNMANVSINHTWPCPQDTTIVSSSSVPINYICAQHTLQLTATGLSNLIVNSSMICPQTTNVAASGTTLIPNLCASSQLTIQAANAANISMNHTWPCPQSTTVISSSTIPILNICANNTLTLTGSNSSNLMIDSSVVCPQTTTVKASDATLIPNLCASSQLTIQAANTANISMNHTWPCPQSTTIISSSTIPILNICAQNTLTLTGSSSSSLVVDSTVVCPQTTTVKASGTTLIPNLCASSQLTIQAANSASVSINNTWPCPQSTTITSSSTIPILNICAQKTLKLTGSSSSNLTVDSTTVCPQNTSVVGSQSAVIPNLCATIQLTIQTSNAANISINQTWPCPKFASISSASSIPIANICAQNTLQLTSSGTSNLTVNSTVVCPQATTVIASGTSLISNLCATSQLTIQAANAANISMNHTWPCPQSTTITSSSTILILNICAQNALTLTGSGSSGFSVDSSVMCPQTTTVIASGNTPVLNTCASSQLTIQAVDTANVSINHTWPCPQSVAITSSSTIPILNICAQNTLTLTGSGSSGFGIDSSVMCPQITAVKASDATLIPDLCASSQLTIQAANTASISINNTWPCP
;
A
#
# COMPACT_ATOMS: atom_id res chain seq x y z
N THR A 1 -12.84 74.00 -30.86
CA THR A 1 -13.02 72.98 -29.81
C THR A 1 -14.24 72.15 -30.17
N ALA A 2 -14.08 70.91 -30.63
CA ALA A 2 -15.21 70.03 -30.85
C ALA A 2 -15.77 69.61 -29.49
N ILE A 3 -17.03 69.95 -29.20
CA ILE A 3 -17.71 69.55 -27.97
C ILE A 3 -18.22 68.13 -28.20
N CYS A 4 -17.65 67.15 -27.48
CA CYS A 4 -18.13 65.78 -27.54
C CYS A 4 -19.37 65.60 -26.67
N PRO A 5 -20.41 64.89 -27.15
CA PRO A 5 -21.60 64.60 -26.36
C PRO A 5 -21.26 63.81 -25.09
N GLN A 6 -22.10 63.91 -24.06
CA GLN A 6 -22.02 63.01 -22.91
C GLN A 6 -22.26 61.55 -23.34
N ASN A 7 -23.27 61.33 -24.18
CA ASN A 7 -23.63 60.02 -24.71
C ASN A 7 -23.78 60.09 -26.23
N THR A 8 -23.24 59.11 -26.94
CA THR A 8 -23.37 58.99 -28.40
C THR A 8 -23.87 57.60 -28.75
N THR A 9 -24.92 57.52 -29.56
CA THR A 9 -25.43 56.26 -30.12
C THR A 9 -25.30 56.29 -31.63
N VAL A 10 -24.66 55.26 -32.19
CA VAL A 10 -24.44 55.08 -33.61
C VAL A 10 -25.19 53.84 -34.05
N ILE A 11 -26.14 54.00 -34.96
CA ILE A 11 -26.87 52.90 -35.58
C ILE A 11 -26.42 52.86 -37.04
N ALA A 12 -25.76 51.78 -37.43
CA ALA A 12 -25.26 51.57 -38.78
C ALA A 12 -25.97 50.36 -39.40
N SER A 13 -26.54 50.55 -40.58
CA SER A 13 -26.96 49.51 -41.49
C SER A 13 -26.20 49.67 -42.81
N ASP A 14 -25.97 48.57 -43.52
CA ASP A 14 -25.31 48.56 -44.84
C ASP A 14 -23.85 49.10 -44.79
N THR A 15 -23.15 49.16 -45.93
CA THR A 15 -21.75 49.61 -46.00
C THR A 15 -21.61 51.10 -45.65
N THR A 16 -21.49 51.40 -44.36
CA THR A 16 -21.39 52.76 -43.82
C THR A 16 -20.05 52.98 -43.13
N LEU A 17 -19.19 53.84 -43.71
CA LEU A 17 -17.97 54.28 -43.06
C LEU A 17 -18.27 55.43 -42.09
N ILE A 18 -18.04 55.22 -40.78
CA ILE A 18 -18.28 56.25 -39.75
C ILE A 18 -16.96 56.56 -39.06
N SER A 19 -16.43 57.76 -39.30
CA SER A 19 -15.14 58.21 -38.74
C SER A 19 -15.34 59.32 -37.71
N ASN A 20 -14.42 59.44 -36.75
CA ASN A 20 -14.34 60.52 -35.76
C ASN A 20 -15.56 60.63 -34.83
N ILE A 21 -16.02 59.49 -34.30
CA ILE A 21 -17.08 59.48 -33.28
C ILE A 21 -16.46 59.83 -31.93
N CYS A 22 -17.12 60.65 -31.14
CA CYS A 22 -16.69 60.90 -29.76
C CYS A 22 -17.86 60.89 -28.76
N ALA A 23 -17.54 60.53 -27.53
CA ALA A 23 -18.43 60.57 -26.37
C ALA A 23 -17.59 60.73 -25.10
N ILE A 24 -18.10 61.43 -24.09
CA ILE A 24 -17.40 61.59 -22.80
C ILE A 24 -17.75 60.45 -21.84
N SER A 25 -19.04 60.12 -21.69
CA SER A 25 -19.50 59.10 -20.76
C SER A 25 -19.75 57.77 -21.47
N ARG A 26 -20.66 57.72 -22.46
CA ARG A 26 -21.07 56.44 -23.06
C ARG A 26 -21.13 56.47 -24.58
N LEU A 27 -20.51 55.47 -25.21
CA LEU A 27 -20.62 55.21 -26.64
C LEU A 27 -21.37 53.89 -26.88
N ILE A 28 -22.44 53.93 -27.69
CA ILE A 28 -23.18 52.73 -28.13
C ILE A 28 -23.08 52.63 -29.64
N ILE A 29 -22.62 51.50 -30.16
CA ILE A 29 -22.58 51.21 -31.60
C ILE A 29 -23.43 49.97 -31.86
N GLN A 30 -24.43 50.10 -32.74
CA GLN A 30 -25.27 49.02 -33.20
C GLN A 30 -25.08 48.87 -34.71
N ALA A 31 -24.57 47.72 -35.13
CA ALA A 31 -24.31 47.43 -36.54
C ALA A 31 -25.17 46.23 -37.00
N GLN A 32 -25.90 46.42 -38.11
CA GLN A 32 -26.81 45.44 -38.69
C GLN A 32 -26.56 45.29 -40.20
N ASN A 33 -26.94 44.15 -40.80
CA ASN A 33 -26.98 43.91 -42.26
C ASN A 33 -25.65 44.14 -43.03
N MET A 34 -24.63 43.30 -42.79
CA MET A 34 -23.32 43.35 -43.47
C MET A 34 -22.67 44.74 -43.48
N ALA A 35 -22.80 45.48 -42.38
CA ALA A 35 -22.25 46.82 -42.30
C ALA A 35 -20.73 46.81 -42.14
N ASN A 36 -20.02 47.47 -43.05
CA ASN A 36 -18.58 47.67 -42.93
C ASN A 36 -18.31 48.98 -42.15
N VAL A 37 -18.40 48.94 -40.81
CA VAL A 37 -18.24 50.11 -39.94
C VAL A 37 -16.79 50.25 -39.47
N SER A 38 -15.95 50.90 -40.27
CA SER A 38 -14.60 51.27 -39.82
C SER A 38 -14.63 52.58 -39.03
N ILE A 39 -14.58 52.48 -37.71
CA ILE A 39 -14.33 53.61 -36.82
C ILE A 39 -12.83 53.85 -36.80
N ASN A 40 -12.38 55.05 -37.19
CA ASN A 40 -10.94 55.32 -37.31
C ASN A 40 -10.37 56.15 -36.15
N HIS A 41 -11.19 56.58 -35.19
CA HIS A 41 -10.73 57.33 -34.01
C HIS A 41 -11.89 57.57 -33.04
N THR A 42 -11.72 57.19 -31.76
CA THR A 42 -12.57 57.67 -30.65
C THR A 42 -11.71 58.50 -29.69
N TRP A 43 -11.86 59.83 -29.72
CA TRP A 43 -11.19 60.72 -28.76
C TRP A 43 -12.12 61.85 -28.32
N PRO A 44 -12.27 62.13 -27.01
CA PRO A 44 -11.69 61.41 -25.88
C PRO A 44 -12.24 59.97 -25.73
N CYS A 45 -11.50 59.10 -25.04
CA CYS A 45 -11.97 57.75 -24.72
C CYS A 45 -13.14 57.82 -23.72
N PRO A 46 -14.33 57.29 -24.06
CA PRO A 46 -15.49 57.31 -23.18
C PRO A 46 -15.26 56.45 -21.92
N GLN A 47 -16.04 56.70 -20.88
CA GLN A 47 -16.04 55.84 -19.69
C GLN A 47 -16.46 54.41 -20.06
N ASP A 48 -17.54 54.26 -20.82
CA ASP A 48 -18.07 52.97 -21.25
C ASP A 48 -18.36 52.93 -22.77
N THR A 49 -18.00 51.82 -23.40
CA THR A 49 -18.32 51.54 -24.81
C THR A 49 -19.08 50.22 -24.93
N THR A 50 -20.22 50.24 -25.62
CA THR A 50 -21.02 49.05 -25.95
C THR A 50 -21.12 48.90 -27.46
N ILE A 51 -20.77 47.72 -27.97
CA ILE A 51 -20.88 47.37 -29.38
C ILE A 51 -21.77 46.15 -29.51
N VAL A 52 -22.79 46.24 -30.34
CA VAL A 52 -23.66 45.12 -30.70
C VAL A 52 -23.65 44.95 -32.20
N SER A 53 -23.25 43.77 -32.68
CA SER A 53 -23.21 43.43 -34.09
C SER A 53 -23.95 42.13 -34.38
N SER A 54 -24.74 42.14 -35.46
CA SER A 54 -25.31 40.93 -36.08
C SER A 54 -24.68 40.57 -37.43
N SER A 55 -23.59 41.24 -37.81
CA SER A 55 -22.90 41.05 -39.09
C SER A 55 -21.38 41.16 -38.99
N SER A 56 -20.67 40.85 -40.08
CA SER A 56 -19.22 41.09 -40.15
C SER A 56 -18.93 42.59 -40.20
N VAL A 57 -18.33 43.12 -39.12
CA VAL A 57 -18.08 44.54 -38.92
C VAL A 57 -16.64 44.71 -38.42
N PRO A 58 -15.70 45.18 -39.24
CA PRO A 58 -14.35 45.49 -38.77
C PRO A 58 -14.38 46.85 -38.05
N ILE A 59 -14.27 46.86 -36.71
CA ILE A 59 -14.27 48.09 -35.93
C ILE A 59 -12.86 48.37 -35.38
N ASN A 60 -12.16 49.30 -36.02
CA ASN A 60 -10.82 49.67 -35.58
C ASN A 60 -10.85 50.75 -34.48
N TYR A 61 -9.77 50.85 -33.71
CA TYR A 61 -9.46 51.97 -32.80
C TYR A 61 -10.53 52.34 -31.76
N ILE A 62 -11.16 51.34 -31.14
CA ILE A 62 -12.10 51.53 -30.02
C ILE A 62 -11.33 51.64 -28.70
N CYS A 63 -11.76 52.55 -27.83
CA CYS A 63 -11.32 52.58 -26.44
C CYS A 63 -12.49 52.77 -25.46
N ALA A 64 -12.22 52.42 -24.20
CA ALA A 64 -13.06 52.70 -23.03
C ALA A 64 -12.16 52.82 -21.80
N GLN A 65 -12.52 53.66 -20.82
CA GLN A 65 -11.76 53.80 -19.57
C GLN A 65 -12.16 52.73 -18.54
N HIS A 66 -13.46 52.50 -18.36
CA HIS A 66 -14.00 51.53 -17.41
C HIS A 66 -14.42 50.23 -18.11
N THR A 67 -15.44 50.28 -18.96
CA THR A 67 -16.05 49.05 -19.51
C THR A 67 -16.08 49.04 -21.04
N LEU A 68 -15.56 47.97 -21.63
CA LEU A 68 -15.81 47.63 -23.03
C LEU A 68 -16.73 46.41 -23.09
N GLN A 69 -17.92 46.56 -23.66
CA GLN A 69 -18.86 45.45 -23.87
C GLN A 69 -19.03 45.19 -25.37
N LEU A 70 -18.69 43.98 -25.80
CA LEU A 70 -18.81 43.52 -27.19
C LEU A 70 -19.82 42.38 -27.26
N THR A 71 -20.84 42.53 -28.08
CA THR A 71 -21.81 41.48 -28.38
C THR A 71 -21.82 41.22 -29.88
N ALA A 72 -21.44 40.02 -30.30
CA ALA A 72 -21.41 39.59 -31.69
C ALA A 72 -22.34 38.39 -31.88
N THR A 73 -23.18 38.45 -32.91
CA THR A 73 -24.15 37.39 -33.24
C THR A 73 -24.10 37.07 -34.74
N GLY A 74 -24.11 35.78 -35.10
CA GLY A 74 -24.13 35.31 -36.49
C GLY A 74 -22.74 35.13 -37.13
N LEU A 75 -22.66 35.23 -38.46
CA LEU A 75 -21.39 35.21 -39.22
C LEU A 75 -20.73 36.60 -39.15
N SER A 76 -20.27 36.98 -37.96
CA SER A 76 -19.74 38.30 -37.67
C SER A 76 -18.23 38.30 -37.47
N ASN A 77 -17.45 38.75 -38.45
CA ASN A 77 -16.04 39.08 -38.23
C ASN A 77 -15.95 40.45 -37.50
N LEU A 78 -15.83 40.43 -36.17
CA LEU A 78 -15.70 41.63 -35.34
C LEU A 78 -14.22 41.90 -35.05
N ILE A 79 -13.55 42.57 -35.97
CA ILE A 79 -12.14 42.96 -35.76
C ILE A 79 -12.12 44.16 -34.84
N VAL A 80 -11.74 44.00 -33.56
CA VAL A 80 -11.53 45.11 -32.63
C VAL A 80 -10.04 45.37 -32.47
N ASN A 81 -9.52 46.43 -33.08
CA ASN A 81 -8.15 46.88 -32.82
C ASN A 81 -8.19 47.97 -31.75
N SER A 82 -8.10 47.61 -30.47
CA SER A 82 -8.10 48.63 -29.41
C SER A 82 -6.79 49.44 -29.41
N SER A 83 -6.90 50.76 -29.27
CA SER A 83 -5.73 51.65 -29.20
C SER A 83 -5.40 52.07 -27.77
N MET A 84 -4.12 51.98 -27.40
CA MET A 84 -3.37 52.59 -26.27
C MET A 84 -3.88 52.45 -24.83
N ILE A 85 -5.18 52.41 -24.54
CA ILE A 85 -5.72 52.34 -23.16
C ILE A 85 -6.60 51.10 -23.02
N CYS A 86 -6.17 50.17 -22.16
CA CYS A 86 -6.96 49.00 -21.83
C CYS A 86 -8.01 49.34 -20.76
N PRO A 87 -9.31 49.07 -21.01
CA PRO A 87 -10.36 49.31 -20.04
C PRO A 87 -10.10 48.52 -18.75
N GLN A 88 -10.70 48.95 -17.65
CA GLN A 88 -10.68 48.15 -16.41
C GLN A 88 -11.31 46.77 -16.66
N THR A 89 -12.44 46.73 -17.36
CA THR A 89 -13.21 45.51 -17.64
C THR A 89 -13.55 45.40 -19.12
N THR A 90 -13.32 44.22 -19.70
CA THR A 90 -13.78 43.88 -21.05
C THR A 90 -14.69 42.65 -20.99
N ASN A 91 -15.91 42.77 -21.51
CA ASN A 91 -16.88 41.70 -21.59
C ASN A 91 -17.21 41.41 -23.05
N VAL A 92 -17.08 40.16 -23.45
CA VAL A 92 -17.30 39.71 -24.83
C VAL A 92 -18.32 38.58 -24.84
N ALA A 93 -19.40 38.76 -25.57
CA ALA A 93 -20.39 37.73 -25.84
C ALA A 93 -20.43 37.48 -27.35
N ALA A 94 -20.04 36.29 -27.80
CA ALA A 94 -20.02 35.93 -29.21
C ALA A 94 -20.85 34.67 -29.48
N SER A 95 -21.62 34.68 -30.58
CA SER A 95 -22.31 33.50 -31.10
C SER A 95 -22.15 33.42 -32.62
N GLY A 96 -21.88 32.22 -33.16
CA GLY A 96 -21.50 32.05 -34.58
C GLY A 96 -20.03 32.42 -34.82
N THR A 97 -19.47 32.12 -36.00
CA THR A 97 -18.04 32.33 -36.31
C THR A 97 -17.64 33.81 -36.20
N THR A 98 -17.13 34.17 -35.02
CA THR A 98 -16.69 35.52 -34.68
C THR A 98 -15.23 35.52 -34.28
N LEU A 99 -14.38 36.19 -35.06
CA LEU A 99 -12.99 36.47 -34.73
C LEU A 99 -12.90 37.83 -34.02
N ILE A 100 -12.25 37.88 -32.86
CA ILE A 100 -12.06 39.12 -32.09
C ILE A 100 -10.59 39.25 -31.67
N PRO A 101 -9.72 39.77 -32.55
CA PRO A 101 -8.31 39.97 -32.25
C PRO A 101 -8.10 41.12 -31.25
N ASN A 102 -6.93 41.19 -30.62
CA ASN A 102 -6.41 42.37 -29.90
C ASN A 102 -7.32 42.96 -28.80
N LEU A 103 -8.03 42.09 -28.07
CA LEU A 103 -8.70 42.48 -26.83
C LEU A 103 -7.68 42.85 -25.76
N CYS A 104 -8.02 43.76 -24.87
CA CYS A 104 -7.26 43.97 -23.65
C CYS A 104 -8.14 44.43 -22.49
N ALA A 105 -7.66 44.21 -21.28
CA ALA A 105 -8.25 44.70 -20.03
C ALA A 105 -7.14 44.82 -18.98
N SER A 106 -7.23 45.81 -18.10
CA SER A 106 -6.26 45.97 -17.00
C SER A 106 -6.63 45.15 -15.75
N SER A 107 -7.92 44.94 -15.48
CA SER A 107 -8.39 44.17 -14.32
C SER A 107 -9.05 42.85 -14.71
N GLN A 108 -10.15 42.90 -15.47
CA GLN A 108 -10.96 41.71 -15.75
C GLN A 108 -11.32 41.58 -17.23
N LEU A 109 -11.10 40.38 -17.78
CA LEU A 109 -11.57 39.98 -19.10
C LEU A 109 -12.55 38.82 -18.97
N THR A 110 -13.78 39.00 -19.46
CA THR A 110 -14.80 37.94 -19.50
C THR A 110 -15.17 37.65 -20.94
N ILE A 111 -15.07 36.39 -21.36
CA ILE A 111 -15.41 35.92 -22.69
C ILE A 111 -16.47 34.84 -22.56
N GLN A 112 -17.60 35.04 -23.22
CA GLN A 112 -18.69 34.09 -23.34
C GLN A 112 -18.90 33.75 -24.81
N ALA A 113 -18.73 32.49 -25.16
CA ALA A 113 -18.70 32.03 -26.53
C ALA A 113 -19.69 30.87 -26.72
N ALA A 114 -20.56 30.98 -27.72
CA ALA A 114 -21.58 29.98 -28.05
C ALA A 114 -21.62 29.69 -29.56
N ASN A 115 -22.26 28.59 -29.96
CA ASN A 115 -22.59 28.28 -31.36
C ASN A 115 -21.41 28.41 -32.36
N ALA A 116 -20.27 27.75 -32.10
CA ALA A 116 -19.09 27.74 -32.97
C ALA A 116 -18.41 29.12 -33.21
N ALA A 117 -18.46 30.03 -32.22
CA ALA A 117 -17.61 31.21 -32.22
C ALA A 117 -16.12 30.84 -32.24
N ASN A 118 -15.27 31.63 -32.90
CA ASN A 118 -13.83 31.36 -32.98
C ASN A 118 -13.08 32.58 -32.42
N ILE A 119 -12.92 32.61 -31.11
CA ILE A 119 -12.34 33.76 -30.42
C ILE A 119 -10.83 33.58 -30.36
N SER A 120 -10.13 34.07 -31.38
CA SER A 120 -8.68 34.24 -31.30
C SER A 120 -8.36 35.59 -30.70
N MET A 121 -7.78 35.61 -29.50
CA MET A 121 -7.06 36.80 -29.06
C MET A 121 -5.69 36.76 -29.71
N ASN A 122 -5.22 37.89 -30.22
CA ASN A 122 -3.81 38.08 -30.52
C ASN A 122 -3.35 39.16 -29.56
N HIS A 123 -2.34 38.86 -28.74
CA HIS A 123 -1.66 39.81 -27.85
C HIS A 123 -2.57 40.69 -26.95
N THR A 124 -3.05 40.14 -25.83
CA THR A 124 -3.49 40.95 -24.67
C THR A 124 -2.25 41.43 -23.89
N TRP A 125 -1.62 42.53 -24.30
CA TRP A 125 -0.62 43.22 -23.48
C TRP A 125 -1.11 44.61 -23.10
N PRO A 126 -1.22 44.95 -21.79
CA PRO A 126 -0.91 44.13 -20.61
C PRO A 126 -1.91 42.99 -20.36
N CYS A 127 -1.45 41.93 -19.69
CA CYS A 127 -2.31 40.84 -19.23
C CYS A 127 -3.24 41.32 -18.09
N PRO A 128 -4.55 41.01 -18.13
CA PRO A 128 -5.47 41.36 -17.06
C PRO A 128 -5.13 40.64 -15.77
N GLN A 129 -5.56 41.17 -14.63
CA GLN A 129 -5.44 40.47 -13.34
C GLN A 129 -6.23 39.15 -13.37
N SER A 130 -7.41 39.15 -13.98
CA SER A 130 -8.26 37.97 -14.10
C SER A 130 -8.85 37.81 -15.50
N THR A 131 -8.86 36.56 -15.99
CA THR A 131 -9.54 36.20 -17.24
C THR A 131 -10.49 35.04 -16.99
N THR A 132 -11.74 35.20 -17.40
CA THR A 132 -12.78 34.16 -17.36
C THR A 132 -13.27 33.88 -18.76
N VAL A 133 -13.24 32.61 -19.14
CA VAL A 133 -13.71 32.15 -20.45
C VAL A 133 -14.75 31.06 -20.27
N ILE A 134 -15.91 31.26 -20.87
CA ILE A 134 -17.05 30.35 -20.83
C ILE A 134 -17.40 29.99 -22.26
N SER A 135 -17.25 28.71 -22.61
CA SER A 135 -17.58 28.17 -23.93
C SER A 135 -18.64 27.08 -23.80
N SER A 136 -19.64 27.09 -24.69
CA SER A 136 -20.66 26.06 -24.79
C SER A 136 -20.60 25.25 -26.09
N SER A 137 -19.50 25.35 -26.86
CA SER A 137 -19.28 24.59 -28.09
C SER A 137 -17.78 24.40 -28.40
N THR A 138 -17.45 23.69 -29.49
CA THR A 138 -16.08 23.48 -29.98
C THR A 138 -15.44 24.78 -30.46
N ILE A 139 -14.76 25.49 -29.56
CA ILE A 139 -14.24 26.84 -29.82
C ILE A 139 -12.75 26.89 -29.47
N PRO A 140 -11.85 27.06 -30.46
CA PRO A 140 -10.47 27.37 -30.17
C PRO A 140 -10.38 28.78 -29.57
N ILE A 141 -9.71 28.92 -28.42
CA ILE A 141 -9.52 30.21 -27.72
C ILE A 141 -8.05 30.44 -27.49
N LEU A 142 -7.42 31.04 -28.50
CA LEU A 142 -5.97 31.19 -28.58
C LEU A 142 -5.48 32.44 -27.83
N ASN A 143 -4.25 32.37 -27.31
CA ASN A 143 -3.50 33.46 -26.67
C ASN A 143 -4.20 34.17 -25.50
N ILE A 144 -4.82 33.41 -24.61
CA ILE A 144 -5.35 33.93 -23.35
C ILE A 144 -4.19 34.17 -22.38
N CYS A 145 -4.17 35.32 -21.71
CA CYS A 145 -3.31 35.50 -20.54
C CYS A 145 -4.06 36.10 -19.34
N ALA A 146 -3.49 35.88 -18.16
CA ALA A 146 -3.91 36.50 -16.89
C ALA A 146 -2.70 36.54 -15.95
N ASN A 147 -2.59 37.59 -15.13
CA ASN A 147 -1.52 37.71 -14.14
C ASN A 147 -1.82 36.90 -12.86
N ASN A 148 -3.07 36.91 -12.39
CA ASN A 148 -3.43 36.28 -11.12
C ASN A 148 -4.30 35.04 -11.32
N THR A 149 -5.44 35.18 -12.01
CA THR A 149 -6.42 34.08 -12.11
C THR A 149 -6.92 33.86 -13.53
N LEU A 150 -6.80 32.63 -14.00
CA LEU A 150 -7.41 32.17 -15.24
C LEU A 150 -8.50 31.14 -14.92
N THR A 151 -9.74 31.41 -15.33
CA THR A 151 -10.86 30.47 -15.20
C THR A 151 -11.41 30.11 -16.57
N LEU A 152 -11.51 28.81 -16.82
CA LEU A 152 -11.91 28.26 -18.11
C LEU A 152 -13.07 27.30 -17.86
N THR A 153 -14.20 27.53 -18.50
CA THR A 153 -15.38 26.67 -18.41
C THR A 153 -15.79 26.25 -19.82
N GLY A 154 -15.79 24.95 -20.09
CA GLY A 154 -16.16 24.38 -21.39
C GLY A 154 -17.24 23.32 -21.27
N SER A 155 -18.21 23.34 -22.18
CA SER A 155 -19.23 22.32 -22.35
C SER A 155 -19.49 21.98 -23.82
N ASN A 156 -20.09 20.81 -24.09
CA ASN A 156 -20.43 20.30 -25.42
C ASN A 156 -19.22 20.11 -26.36
N SER A 157 -18.22 19.35 -25.93
CA SER A 157 -16.99 19.07 -26.70
C SER A 157 -16.23 20.34 -27.12
N SER A 158 -16.04 21.27 -26.18
CA SER A 158 -15.23 22.47 -26.40
C SER A 158 -13.76 22.10 -26.63
N ASN A 159 -13.19 22.42 -27.78
CA ASN A 159 -11.73 22.34 -27.95
C ASN A 159 -11.08 23.65 -27.47
N LEU A 160 -10.86 23.77 -26.16
CA LEU A 160 -10.18 24.91 -25.54
C LEU A 160 -8.68 24.85 -25.83
N MET A 161 -8.29 25.18 -27.06
CA MET A 161 -6.87 25.36 -27.41
C MET A 161 -6.35 26.65 -26.82
N ILE A 162 -5.64 26.57 -25.70
CA ILE A 162 -5.00 27.71 -25.06
C ILE A 162 -3.52 27.65 -25.40
N ASP A 163 -2.97 28.77 -25.83
CA ASP A 163 -1.53 28.91 -26.03
C ASP A 163 -1.07 30.13 -25.23
N SER A 164 -0.76 29.94 -23.94
CA SER A 164 -0.22 31.03 -23.11
C SER A 164 1.30 31.01 -23.20
N SER A 165 1.83 31.74 -24.18
CA SER A 165 3.28 31.75 -24.44
C SER A 165 4.07 32.78 -23.62
N VAL A 166 3.41 33.64 -22.81
CA VAL A 166 4.07 34.81 -22.20
C VAL A 166 3.96 34.90 -20.66
N VAL A 167 2.80 34.62 -20.05
CA VAL A 167 2.61 34.77 -18.59
C VAL A 167 1.77 33.63 -18.02
N CYS A 168 2.30 32.97 -16.99
CA CYS A 168 1.57 31.96 -16.25
C CYS A 168 0.88 32.58 -15.03
N PRO A 169 -0.46 32.51 -14.94
CA PRO A 169 -1.19 33.06 -13.80
C PRO A 169 -0.77 32.37 -12.50
N GLN A 170 -1.00 33.03 -11.36
CA GLN A 170 -0.83 32.36 -10.06
C GLN A 170 -1.75 31.14 -9.93
N THR A 171 -2.99 31.28 -10.40
CA THR A 171 -4.04 30.28 -10.27
C THR A 171 -4.73 30.03 -11.61
N THR A 172 -4.86 28.75 -11.99
CA THR A 172 -5.63 28.33 -13.16
C THR A 172 -6.67 27.31 -12.74
N THR A 173 -7.93 27.57 -13.10
CA THR A 173 -9.06 26.67 -12.87
C THR A 173 -9.71 26.31 -14.19
N VAL A 174 -9.84 25.02 -14.45
CA VAL A 174 -10.51 24.46 -15.61
C VAL A 174 -11.73 23.67 -15.15
N LYS A 175 -12.89 23.93 -15.75
CA LYS A 175 -14.11 23.15 -15.60
C LYS A 175 -14.57 22.67 -16.97
N ALA A 176 -14.50 21.37 -17.21
CA ALA A 176 -14.93 20.75 -18.47
C ALA A 176 -16.06 19.76 -18.19
N SER A 177 -17.14 19.79 -18.99
CA SER A 177 -18.24 18.83 -18.86
C SER A 177 -18.31 17.79 -19.97
N ASP A 178 -17.43 17.83 -20.97
CA ASP A 178 -17.42 16.95 -22.15
C ASP A 178 -16.01 16.78 -22.72
N ALA A 179 -15.87 16.19 -23.91
CA ALA A 179 -14.60 16.00 -24.63
C ALA A 179 -13.87 17.32 -24.92
N THR A 180 -13.11 17.78 -23.94
CA THR A 180 -12.36 19.03 -23.99
C THR A 180 -10.88 18.72 -24.06
N LEU A 181 -10.24 19.12 -25.16
CA LEU A 181 -8.78 19.15 -25.28
C LEU A 181 -8.28 20.51 -24.80
N ILE A 182 -7.27 20.50 -23.91
CA ILE A 182 -6.71 21.72 -23.32
C ILE A 182 -5.18 21.67 -23.34
N PRO A 183 -4.54 22.02 -24.47
CA PRO A 183 -3.09 22.15 -24.56
C PRO A 183 -2.58 23.37 -23.77
N ASN A 184 -1.29 23.35 -23.42
CA ASN A 184 -0.50 24.47 -22.91
C ASN A 184 -1.11 25.28 -21.75
N LEU A 185 -1.82 24.61 -20.83
CA LEU A 185 -2.15 25.22 -19.54
C LEU A 185 -0.88 25.56 -18.78
N CYS A 186 -0.89 26.64 -18.01
CA CYS A 186 0.16 26.85 -17.01
C CYS A 186 -0.38 27.58 -15.79
N ALA A 187 0.32 27.41 -14.67
CA ALA A 187 0.08 28.11 -13.42
C ALA A 187 1.39 28.13 -12.62
N SER A 188 1.68 29.23 -11.93
CA SER A 188 2.89 29.32 -11.09
C SER A 188 2.67 28.77 -9.67
N SER A 189 1.45 28.85 -9.13
CA SER A 189 1.12 28.35 -7.79
C SER A 189 0.16 27.16 -7.80
N GLN A 190 -1.04 27.32 -8.35
CA GLN A 190 -2.09 26.31 -8.27
C GLN A 190 -2.79 26.06 -9.60
N LEU A 191 -2.86 24.79 -9.99
CA LEU A 191 -3.68 24.32 -11.11
C LEU A 191 -4.79 23.41 -10.59
N THR A 192 -6.04 23.73 -10.91
CA THR A 192 -7.21 22.91 -10.59
C THR A 192 -7.95 22.54 -11.86
N ILE A 193 -8.16 21.26 -12.08
CA ILE A 193 -8.92 20.75 -13.23
C ILE A 193 -10.07 19.90 -12.71
N GLN A 194 -11.29 20.31 -13.01
CA GLN A 194 -12.51 19.57 -12.74
C GLN A 194 -13.10 19.16 -14.08
N ALA A 195 -13.15 17.87 -14.33
CA ALA A 195 -13.67 17.35 -15.58
C ALA A 195 -14.75 16.28 -15.33
N ALA A 196 -15.84 16.41 -16.07
CA ALA A 196 -16.96 15.49 -16.10
C ALA A 196 -17.17 14.98 -17.53
N ASN A 197 -17.71 13.76 -17.66
CA ASN A 197 -17.82 13.03 -18.94
C ASN A 197 -16.46 12.89 -19.65
N THR A 198 -16.40 12.25 -20.82
CA THR A 198 -15.17 11.80 -21.50
C THR A 198 -14.28 12.97 -21.96
N ALA A 199 -13.60 13.65 -21.03
CA ALA A 199 -12.64 14.72 -21.31
C ALA A 199 -11.25 14.11 -21.59
N ASN A 200 -10.48 14.75 -22.48
CA ASN A 200 -9.10 14.35 -22.77
C ASN A 200 -8.19 15.54 -22.48
N ILE A 201 -7.54 15.53 -21.32
CA ILE A 201 -6.74 16.66 -20.87
C ILE A 201 -5.28 16.37 -21.20
N SER A 202 -4.64 17.24 -21.97
CA SER A 202 -3.22 17.08 -22.31
C SER A 202 -2.49 18.38 -22.03
N MET A 203 -1.64 18.40 -21.00
CA MET A 203 -0.85 19.58 -20.67
C MET A 203 0.47 19.56 -21.42
N ASN A 204 0.50 20.09 -22.64
CA ASN A 204 1.79 20.26 -23.31
C ASN A 204 2.59 21.38 -22.61
N HIS A 205 3.80 21.04 -22.13
CA HIS A 205 4.81 21.99 -21.68
C HIS A 205 4.35 23.01 -20.60
N THR A 206 3.86 22.54 -19.45
CA THR A 206 3.76 23.37 -18.22
C THR A 206 5.14 23.66 -17.65
N TRP A 207 5.91 24.56 -18.27
CA TRP A 207 7.10 25.15 -17.65
C TRP A 207 6.85 26.64 -17.38
N PRO A 208 6.85 27.10 -16.12
CA PRO A 208 7.15 26.37 -14.89
C PRO A 208 6.02 25.43 -14.40
N CYS A 209 6.39 24.35 -13.72
CA CYS A 209 5.43 23.48 -13.03
C CYS A 209 4.82 24.20 -11.82
N PRO A 210 3.49 24.09 -11.59
CA PRO A 210 2.84 24.70 -10.44
C PRO A 210 3.32 24.10 -9.12
N GLN A 211 3.20 24.86 -8.02
CA GLN A 211 3.46 24.32 -6.68
C GLN A 211 2.49 23.18 -6.33
N SER A 212 1.23 23.30 -6.75
CA SER A 212 0.17 22.31 -6.51
C SER A 212 -0.71 22.09 -7.74
N THR A 213 -1.02 20.82 -8.01
CA THR A 213 -1.96 20.42 -9.06
C THR A 213 -3.03 19.52 -8.47
N THR A 214 -4.30 19.88 -8.65
CA THR A 214 -5.47 19.10 -8.23
C THR A 214 -6.32 18.77 -9.44
N ILE A 215 -6.62 17.48 -9.62
CA ILE A 215 -7.47 17.01 -10.70
C ILE A 215 -8.57 16.16 -10.12
N ILE A 216 -9.81 16.51 -10.47
CA ILE A 216 -11.03 15.86 -10.05
C ILE A 216 -11.75 15.39 -11.31
N SER A 217 -11.88 14.08 -11.46
CA SER A 217 -12.58 13.44 -12.56
C SER A 217 -13.80 12.69 -12.06
N SER A 218 -14.90 12.78 -12.80
CA SER A 218 -16.04 11.87 -12.64
C SER A 218 -16.12 10.76 -13.69
N SER A 219 -15.19 10.69 -14.65
CA SER A 219 -15.22 9.74 -15.78
C SER A 219 -13.81 9.27 -16.21
N THR A 220 -13.72 8.45 -17.26
CA THR A 220 -12.43 8.09 -17.85
C THR A 220 -11.81 9.30 -18.54
N ILE A 221 -10.67 9.75 -18.00
CA ILE A 221 -9.94 10.92 -18.48
C ILE A 221 -8.47 10.53 -18.62
N PRO A 222 -7.95 10.40 -19.86
CA PRO A 222 -6.50 10.45 -20.06
C PRO A 222 -6.00 11.86 -19.73
N ILE A 223 -4.99 11.92 -18.88
CA ILE A 223 -4.31 13.13 -18.47
C ILE A 223 -2.82 13.00 -18.76
N LEU A 224 -2.38 13.66 -19.81
CA LEU A 224 -0.99 13.59 -20.25
C LEU A 224 -0.20 14.81 -19.76
N ASN A 225 1.08 14.59 -19.44
CA ASN A 225 2.10 15.58 -19.14
C ASN A 225 1.79 16.48 -17.92
N ILE A 226 1.24 15.88 -16.85
CA ILE A 226 1.01 16.59 -15.58
C ILE A 226 2.33 16.84 -14.88
N CYS A 227 2.48 18.01 -14.26
CA CYS A 227 3.51 18.22 -13.25
C CYS A 227 3.03 19.04 -12.05
N ALA A 228 3.75 18.89 -10.95
CA ALA A 228 3.65 19.70 -9.74
C ALA A 228 4.99 19.65 -8.99
N GLN A 229 5.33 20.72 -8.25
CA GLN A 229 6.56 20.75 -7.44
C GLN A 229 6.35 20.12 -6.06
N ASN A 230 5.27 20.48 -5.35
CA ASN A 230 5.04 20.03 -3.97
C ASN A 230 3.95 18.95 -3.88
N THR A 231 2.77 19.23 -4.46
CA THR A 231 1.60 18.38 -4.25
C THR A 231 0.87 18.07 -5.57
N LEU A 232 0.66 16.78 -5.84
CA LEU A 232 -0.23 16.30 -6.89
C LEU A 232 -1.39 15.54 -6.25
N THR A 233 -2.62 16.02 -6.46
CA THR A 233 -3.83 15.34 -5.98
C THR A 233 -4.69 14.92 -7.16
N LEU A 234 -5.01 13.63 -7.22
CA LEU A 234 -5.80 13.02 -8.26
C LEU A 234 -7.03 12.36 -7.62
N THR A 235 -8.23 12.73 -8.04
CA THR A 235 -9.48 12.16 -7.52
C THR A 235 -10.35 11.66 -8.67
N GLY A 236 -10.77 10.39 -8.62
CA GLY A 236 -11.64 9.74 -9.62
C GLY A 236 -12.90 9.12 -9.01
N SER A 237 -14.07 9.30 -9.64
CA SER A 237 -15.33 8.64 -9.23
C SER A 237 -15.59 7.32 -9.97
N SER A 238 -16.61 6.56 -9.54
CA SER A 238 -16.94 5.12 -9.78
C SER A 238 -16.95 4.53 -11.21
N SER A 239 -16.38 5.18 -12.22
CA SER A 239 -16.10 4.65 -13.56
C SER A 239 -14.91 5.34 -14.26
N SER A 240 -14.04 6.02 -13.50
CA SER A 240 -12.92 6.77 -14.04
C SER A 240 -11.66 5.93 -14.22
N SER A 241 -11.23 5.72 -15.46
CA SER A 241 -9.83 5.41 -15.77
C SER A 241 -9.02 6.71 -15.85
N LEU A 242 -8.00 6.84 -15.02
CA LEU A 242 -7.16 8.03 -14.92
C LEU A 242 -5.78 7.74 -15.48
N VAL A 243 -5.64 7.81 -16.81
CA VAL A 243 -4.34 7.54 -17.45
C VAL A 243 -3.46 8.77 -17.27
N VAL A 244 -2.62 8.77 -16.24
CA VAL A 244 -1.59 9.80 -16.04
C VAL A 244 -0.31 9.38 -16.76
N ASP A 245 0.25 10.26 -17.58
CA ASP A 245 1.63 10.11 -18.05
C ASP A 245 2.42 11.35 -17.63
N SER A 246 3.25 11.24 -16.60
CA SER A 246 4.03 12.35 -16.05
C SER A 246 5.47 12.24 -16.52
N THR A 247 6.03 13.30 -17.12
CA THR A 247 7.30 13.16 -17.85
C THR A 247 8.40 14.19 -17.56
N VAL A 248 8.39 15.00 -16.50
CA VAL A 248 9.58 15.85 -16.18
C VAL A 248 9.91 16.05 -14.69
N VAL A 249 8.94 16.37 -13.83
CA VAL A 249 9.20 16.73 -12.42
C VAL A 249 8.30 15.94 -11.50
N CYS A 250 8.91 15.19 -10.57
CA CYS A 250 8.17 14.42 -9.58
C CYS A 250 7.88 15.25 -8.34
N PRO A 251 6.61 15.41 -7.95
CA PRO A 251 6.23 16.22 -6.80
C PRO A 251 6.80 15.63 -5.51
N GLN A 252 6.93 16.45 -4.46
CA GLN A 252 7.26 15.95 -3.13
C GLN A 252 6.23 14.91 -2.65
N THR A 253 4.95 15.20 -2.86
CA THR A 253 3.85 14.35 -2.42
C THR A 253 2.82 14.14 -3.53
N THR A 254 2.37 12.90 -3.67
CA THR A 254 1.31 12.52 -4.60
C THR A 254 0.22 11.76 -3.86
N THR A 255 -1.02 12.20 -4.02
CA THR A 255 -2.20 11.56 -3.44
C THR A 255 -3.18 11.18 -4.53
N VAL A 256 -3.58 9.92 -4.56
CA VAL A 256 -4.61 9.39 -5.44
C VAL A 256 -5.79 8.92 -4.59
N LYS A 257 -6.99 9.38 -4.95
CA LYS A 257 -8.26 8.87 -4.44
C LYS A 257 -9.08 8.34 -5.60
N ALA A 258 -9.13 7.02 -5.72
CA ALA A 258 -9.83 6.33 -6.80
C ALA A 258 -11.08 5.62 -6.25
N SER A 259 -12.18 5.70 -7.01
CA SER A 259 -13.33 4.82 -6.83
C SER A 259 -13.74 4.22 -8.18
N GLY A 260 -14.07 2.93 -8.22
CA GLY A 260 -14.24 2.20 -9.49
C GLY A 260 -12.90 1.88 -10.18
N THR A 261 -12.91 1.32 -11.39
CA THR A 261 -11.68 0.85 -12.08
C THR A 261 -10.77 1.99 -12.52
N THR A 262 -9.59 2.16 -11.90
CA THR A 262 -8.68 3.29 -12.16
C THR A 262 -7.25 2.81 -12.46
N LEU A 263 -6.89 2.74 -13.74
CA LEU A 263 -5.50 2.52 -14.17
C LEU A 263 -4.70 3.81 -13.96
N ILE A 264 -3.52 3.78 -13.32
CA ILE A 264 -2.66 4.96 -13.11
C ILE A 264 -1.22 4.63 -13.50
N PRO A 265 -0.87 4.72 -14.79
CA PRO A 265 0.51 4.54 -15.20
C PRO A 265 1.40 5.70 -14.73
N ASN A 266 2.71 5.47 -14.67
CA ASN A 266 3.79 6.48 -14.62
C ASN A 266 3.64 7.57 -13.56
N LEU A 267 3.06 7.23 -12.40
CA LEU A 267 2.95 8.15 -11.27
C LEU A 267 4.30 8.23 -10.55
N CYS A 268 4.72 9.42 -10.12
CA CYS A 268 5.93 9.55 -9.32
C CYS A 268 5.74 10.49 -8.12
N ALA A 269 6.62 10.34 -7.13
CA ALA A 269 6.76 11.22 -5.98
C ALA A 269 8.20 11.10 -5.44
N SER A 270 8.79 12.20 -4.98
CA SER A 270 10.14 12.16 -4.37
C SER A 270 10.13 11.80 -2.89
N SER A 271 9.07 12.15 -2.14
CA SER A 271 8.94 11.86 -0.70
C SER A 271 7.84 10.85 -0.39
N GLN A 272 6.58 11.16 -0.72
CA GLN A 272 5.44 10.35 -0.29
C GLN A 272 4.44 10.11 -1.42
N LEU A 273 4.09 8.83 -1.62
CA LEU A 273 2.99 8.41 -2.46
C LEU A 273 1.86 7.80 -1.61
N THR A 274 0.65 8.33 -1.74
CA THR A 274 -0.53 7.82 -1.04
C THR A 274 -1.62 7.46 -2.04
N ILE A 275 -2.16 6.24 -1.94
CA ILE A 275 -3.21 5.74 -2.81
C ILE A 275 -4.36 5.22 -1.96
N GLN A 276 -5.55 5.74 -2.19
CA GLN A 276 -6.78 5.34 -1.54
C GLN A 276 -7.74 4.83 -2.61
N ALA A 277 -8.06 3.54 -2.58
CA ALA A 277 -8.88 2.87 -3.59
C ALA A 277 -10.16 2.32 -2.95
N ALA A 278 -11.33 2.66 -3.48
CA ALA A 278 -12.63 2.19 -2.98
C ALA A 278 -13.53 1.65 -4.11
N ASN A 279 -14.61 0.95 -3.77
CA ASN A 279 -15.66 0.54 -4.72
C ASN A 279 -15.14 -0.23 -5.96
N SER A 280 -14.38 -1.31 -5.74
CA SER A 280 -13.81 -2.17 -6.79
C SER A 280 -12.74 -1.49 -7.65
N ALA A 281 -11.96 -0.59 -7.03
CA ALA A 281 -10.86 0.07 -7.70
C ALA A 281 -9.65 -0.85 -7.87
N SER A 282 -9.34 -1.16 -9.13
CA SER A 282 -8.08 -1.76 -9.55
C SER A 282 -7.07 -0.65 -9.81
N VAL A 283 -5.94 -0.64 -9.07
CA VAL A 283 -4.87 0.36 -9.23
C VAL A 283 -3.61 -0.31 -9.76
N SER A 284 -3.40 -0.24 -11.08
CA SER A 284 -2.13 -0.62 -11.68
C SER A 284 -1.21 0.59 -11.73
N ILE A 285 -0.03 0.47 -11.14
CA ILE A 285 1.05 1.44 -11.28
C ILE A 285 2.07 0.82 -12.23
N ASN A 286 2.59 1.61 -13.17
CA ASN A 286 3.72 1.19 -13.97
C ASN A 286 4.83 2.20 -13.73
N ASN A 287 5.93 1.77 -13.13
CA ASN A 287 7.13 2.57 -12.83
C ASN A 287 6.91 3.89 -12.08
N THR A 288 7.13 3.89 -10.76
CA THR A 288 7.39 5.11 -9.98
C THR A 288 8.89 5.41 -9.99
N TRP A 289 9.42 6.04 -11.06
CA TRP A 289 10.78 6.55 -11.05
C TRP A 289 10.79 8.09 -10.98
N PRO A 290 11.50 8.70 -10.01
CA PRO A 290 12.25 8.07 -8.91
C PRO A 290 11.31 7.43 -7.87
N CYS A 291 11.81 6.41 -7.18
CA CYS A 291 11.09 5.74 -6.09
C CYS A 291 10.92 6.69 -4.90
N PRO A 292 9.71 6.86 -4.35
CA PRO A 292 9.48 7.72 -3.19
C PRO A 292 10.16 7.18 -1.93
N GLN A 293 10.39 8.05 -0.93
CA GLN A 293 10.83 7.60 0.40
C GLN A 293 9.80 6.68 1.03
N SER A 294 8.51 6.98 0.88
CA SER A 294 7.41 6.21 1.45
C SER A 294 6.23 6.05 0.49
N THR A 295 5.65 4.85 0.48
CA THR A 295 4.42 4.54 -0.27
C THR A 295 3.40 3.92 0.66
N THR A 296 2.19 4.50 0.70
CA THR A 296 1.06 3.97 1.46
C THR A 296 -0.12 3.71 0.53
N ILE A 297 -0.65 2.49 0.57
CA ILE A 297 -1.81 2.11 -0.21
C ILE A 297 -2.87 1.53 0.71
N THR A 298 -4.09 2.07 0.64
CA THR A 298 -5.24 1.64 1.44
C THR A 298 -6.42 1.35 0.52
N SER A 299 -7.10 0.22 0.74
CA SER A 299 -8.34 -0.07 0.01
C SER A 299 -9.36 -0.85 0.79
N SER A 300 -10.61 -0.69 0.34
CA SER A 300 -11.77 -1.45 0.76
C SER A 300 -12.28 -2.47 -0.26
N SER A 301 -11.51 -2.77 -1.32
CA SER A 301 -11.91 -3.69 -2.40
C SER A 301 -10.71 -4.42 -3.03
N THR A 302 -10.97 -5.38 -3.91
CA THR A 302 -9.95 -6.11 -4.69
C THR A 302 -9.00 -5.18 -5.45
N ILE A 303 -7.68 -5.25 -5.16
CA ILE A 303 -6.66 -4.45 -5.86
C ILE A 303 -5.50 -5.33 -6.37
N PRO A 304 -5.37 -5.52 -7.69
CA PRO A 304 -4.07 -5.84 -8.26
C PRO A 304 -3.22 -4.56 -8.22
N ILE A 305 -2.09 -4.59 -7.49
CA ILE A 305 -1.11 -3.50 -7.46
C ILE A 305 0.22 -4.00 -8.02
N LEU A 306 0.58 -3.52 -9.19
CA LEU A 306 1.81 -3.93 -9.86
C LEU A 306 2.84 -2.79 -9.79
N ASN A 307 4.13 -3.15 -9.82
CA ASN A 307 5.29 -2.28 -10.00
C ASN A 307 5.37 -1.07 -9.05
N ILE A 308 5.12 -1.31 -7.76
CA ILE A 308 5.27 -0.28 -6.72
C ILE A 308 6.74 -0.21 -6.31
N CYS A 309 7.26 0.96 -5.96
CA CYS A 309 8.47 1.01 -5.15
C CYS A 309 8.39 2.03 -4.00
N ALA A 310 9.30 1.84 -3.05
CA ALA A 310 9.57 2.76 -1.96
C ALA A 310 11.02 2.54 -1.49
N GLN A 311 11.71 3.59 -1.06
CA GLN A 311 13.09 3.47 -0.55
C GLN A 311 13.13 3.08 0.93
N LYS A 312 12.26 3.68 1.76
CA LYS A 312 12.24 3.43 3.21
C LYS A 312 11.04 2.59 3.64
N THR A 313 9.82 3.03 3.33
CA THR A 313 8.62 2.40 3.90
C THR A 313 7.58 2.10 2.84
N LEU A 314 7.15 0.84 2.78
CA LEU A 314 5.97 0.41 2.03
C LEU A 314 4.89 -0.05 3.01
N LYS A 315 3.73 0.59 2.98
CA LYS A 315 2.57 0.20 3.80
C LYS A 315 1.38 -0.14 2.91
N LEU A 316 0.85 -1.34 3.07
CA LEU A 316 -0.30 -1.84 2.32
C LEU A 316 -1.41 -2.19 3.30
N THR A 317 -2.62 -1.74 3.04
CA THR A 317 -3.80 -2.05 3.85
C THR A 317 -4.98 -2.39 2.95
N GLY A 318 -5.47 -3.62 3.03
CA GLY A 318 -6.67 -4.09 2.33
C GLY A 318 -7.75 -4.50 3.31
N SER A 319 -9.01 -4.14 3.03
CA SER A 319 -10.17 -4.58 3.82
C SER A 319 -11.02 -5.62 3.07
N SER A 320 -12.23 -5.91 3.56
CA SER A 320 -13.12 -6.97 3.11
C SER A 320 -13.12 -7.20 1.59
N SER A 321 -12.82 -8.43 1.13
CA SER A 321 -12.74 -8.88 -0.28
C SER A 321 -11.56 -8.37 -1.14
N SER A 322 -10.52 -7.82 -0.52
CA SER A 322 -9.35 -7.30 -1.24
C SER A 322 -8.36 -8.40 -1.64
N ASN A 323 -8.35 -8.88 -2.89
CA ASN A 323 -7.17 -9.59 -3.41
C ASN A 323 -6.05 -8.56 -3.65
N LEU A 324 -5.07 -8.50 -2.75
CA LEU A 324 -3.92 -7.60 -2.81
C LEU A 324 -2.77 -8.28 -3.56
N THR A 325 -2.77 -8.28 -4.88
CA THR A 325 -1.65 -8.83 -5.66
C THR A 325 -0.58 -7.77 -5.81
N VAL A 326 0.52 -7.91 -5.07
CA VAL A 326 1.72 -7.07 -5.26
C VAL A 326 2.65 -7.80 -6.20
N ASP A 327 3.07 -7.19 -7.31
CA ASP A 327 4.15 -7.75 -8.12
C ASP A 327 5.22 -6.71 -8.39
N SER A 328 6.46 -7.12 -8.18
CA SER A 328 7.70 -6.39 -8.41
C SER A 328 7.85 -5.06 -7.67
N THR A 329 8.92 -4.97 -6.88
CA THR A 329 9.55 -3.70 -6.57
C THR A 329 10.88 -3.62 -7.31
N THR A 330 11.07 -2.63 -8.17
CA THR A 330 12.39 -2.34 -8.77
C THR A 330 13.43 -2.02 -7.68
N VAL A 331 12.96 -1.49 -6.53
CA VAL A 331 13.77 -1.16 -5.35
C VAL A 331 13.09 -1.71 -4.10
N CYS A 332 13.81 -2.55 -3.35
CA CYS A 332 13.32 -3.12 -2.11
C CYS A 332 13.38 -2.12 -0.94
N PRO A 333 12.26 -1.82 -0.28
CA PRO A 333 12.22 -0.87 0.83
C PRO A 333 12.99 -1.38 2.06
N GLN A 334 13.31 -0.47 2.98
CA GLN A 334 13.81 -0.86 4.30
C GLN A 334 12.76 -1.63 5.10
N ASN A 335 11.55 -1.10 5.17
CA ASN A 335 10.46 -1.61 5.97
C ASN A 335 9.21 -1.82 5.11
N THR A 336 8.61 -2.99 5.22
CA THR A 336 7.35 -3.33 4.56
C THR A 336 6.33 -3.81 5.56
N SER A 337 5.14 -3.22 5.54
CA SER A 337 4.01 -3.61 6.39
C SER A 337 2.79 -3.89 5.54
N VAL A 338 2.16 -5.04 5.77
CA VAL A 338 0.91 -5.43 5.11
C VAL A 338 -0.14 -5.76 6.15
N VAL A 339 -1.31 -5.13 6.04
CA VAL A 339 -2.48 -5.41 6.86
C VAL A 339 -3.63 -5.82 5.93
N GLY A 340 -4.07 -7.06 6.01
CA GLY A 340 -5.13 -7.59 5.14
C GLY A 340 -6.31 -8.19 5.90
N SER A 341 -7.46 -8.30 5.24
CA SER A 341 -8.55 -9.16 5.71
C SER A 341 -9.14 -10.03 4.59
N GLN A 342 -9.80 -11.12 4.96
CA GLN A 342 -10.47 -12.09 4.07
C GLN A 342 -9.59 -12.95 3.16
N SER A 343 -8.91 -12.41 2.16
CA SER A 343 -8.11 -13.22 1.21
C SER A 343 -7.13 -12.33 0.47
N ALA A 344 -5.86 -12.29 0.89
CA ALA A 344 -4.84 -11.40 0.36
C ALA A 344 -3.64 -12.19 -0.19
N VAL A 345 -3.54 -12.34 -1.52
CA VAL A 345 -2.43 -13.05 -2.17
C VAL A 345 -1.30 -12.08 -2.49
N ILE A 346 -0.18 -12.13 -1.75
CA ILE A 346 0.90 -11.13 -1.85
C ILE A 346 2.17 -11.76 -2.45
N PRO A 347 2.30 -11.87 -3.78
CA PRO A 347 3.54 -12.32 -4.39
C PRO A 347 4.67 -11.28 -4.24
N ASN A 348 5.92 -11.74 -4.36
CA ASN A 348 7.10 -10.90 -4.66
C ASN A 348 7.33 -9.65 -3.79
N LEU A 349 6.93 -9.70 -2.52
CA LEU A 349 7.16 -8.63 -1.56
C LEU A 349 8.59 -8.70 -1.03
N CYS A 350 9.27 -7.58 -0.86
CA CYS A 350 10.59 -7.57 -0.24
C CYS A 350 10.73 -6.47 0.82
N ALA A 351 11.72 -6.66 1.69
CA ALA A 351 12.20 -5.67 2.65
C ALA A 351 13.66 -5.98 2.98
N THR A 352 14.47 -4.95 3.22
CA THR A 352 15.88 -5.12 3.61
C THR A 352 16.09 -5.16 5.13
N ILE A 353 15.20 -4.55 5.91
CA ILE A 353 15.26 -4.51 7.38
C ILE A 353 14.11 -5.30 8.01
N GLN A 354 12.87 -4.85 7.81
CA GLN A 354 11.71 -5.40 8.52
C GLN A 354 10.54 -5.70 7.58
N LEU A 355 9.99 -6.90 7.70
CA LEU A 355 8.74 -7.31 7.08
C LEU A 355 7.71 -7.63 8.17
N THR A 356 6.57 -6.95 8.17
CA THR A 356 5.47 -7.19 9.09
C THR A 356 4.19 -7.48 8.31
N ILE A 357 3.57 -8.63 8.57
CA ILE A 357 2.33 -9.03 7.92
C ILE A 357 1.30 -9.35 9.00
N GLN A 358 0.17 -8.65 8.98
CA GLN A 358 -0.93 -8.88 9.89
C GLN A 358 -2.20 -9.14 9.09
N THR A 359 -2.90 -10.21 9.43
CA THR A 359 -4.17 -10.54 8.78
C THR A 359 -5.26 -10.90 9.77
N SER A 360 -6.50 -10.64 9.36
CA SER A 360 -7.71 -10.98 10.09
C SER A 360 -8.70 -11.69 9.16
N ASN A 361 -9.48 -12.65 9.67
CA ASN A 361 -10.55 -13.37 8.97
C ASN A 361 -10.13 -14.07 7.66
N ALA A 362 -10.07 -15.41 7.63
CA ALA A 362 -9.92 -16.28 6.44
C ALA A 362 -8.80 -15.95 5.40
N ALA A 363 -7.86 -15.05 5.69
CA ALA A 363 -6.87 -14.59 4.73
C ALA A 363 -5.94 -15.71 4.23
N ASN A 364 -5.83 -15.88 2.91
CA ASN A 364 -4.82 -16.75 2.31
C ASN A 364 -3.62 -15.90 1.85
N ILE A 365 -2.47 -16.01 2.54
CA ILE A 365 -1.24 -15.24 2.28
C ILE A 365 -0.22 -16.15 1.61
N SER A 366 -0.22 -16.20 0.28
CA SER A 366 0.87 -16.81 -0.46
C SER A 366 1.95 -15.76 -0.73
N ILE A 367 3.11 -15.91 -0.11
CA ILE A 367 4.33 -15.16 -0.46
C ILE A 367 5.15 -16.08 -1.36
N ASN A 368 5.45 -15.67 -2.58
CA ASN A 368 6.19 -16.55 -3.49
C ASN A 368 7.70 -16.40 -3.30
N GLN A 369 8.20 -15.17 -3.11
CA GLN A 369 9.61 -14.89 -2.84
C GLN A 369 9.76 -13.57 -2.08
N THR A 370 10.56 -13.56 -1.01
CA THR A 370 11.08 -12.34 -0.37
C THR A 370 12.56 -12.22 -0.66
N TRP A 371 12.93 -11.61 -1.79
CA TRP A 371 14.34 -11.31 -2.07
C TRP A 371 14.55 -9.81 -2.26
N PRO A 372 15.51 -9.19 -1.56
CA PRO A 372 16.40 -9.77 -0.54
C PRO A 372 15.63 -10.16 0.74
N CYS A 373 16.18 -11.13 1.50
CA CYS A 373 15.63 -11.53 2.79
C CYS A 373 15.77 -10.39 3.82
N PRO A 374 14.70 -9.99 4.52
CA PRO A 374 14.77 -8.99 5.58
C PRO A 374 15.60 -9.48 6.77
N LYS A 375 16.12 -8.56 7.58
CA LYS A 375 16.71 -8.93 8.87
C LYS A 375 15.68 -9.54 9.81
N PHE A 376 14.47 -8.97 9.83
CA PHE A 376 13.38 -9.38 10.71
C PHE A 376 12.09 -9.58 9.91
N ALA A 377 11.41 -10.71 10.15
CA ALA A 377 10.08 -10.97 9.61
C ALA A 377 9.12 -11.35 10.74
N SER A 378 7.95 -10.72 10.78
CA SER A 378 6.88 -11.02 11.73
C SER A 378 5.55 -11.19 11.00
N ILE A 379 4.88 -12.31 11.24
CA ILE A 379 3.63 -12.66 10.58
C ILE A 379 2.59 -13.09 11.61
N SER A 380 1.42 -12.47 11.58
CA SER A 380 0.33 -12.70 12.52
C SER A 380 -0.99 -12.94 11.78
N SER A 381 -1.71 -13.98 12.20
CA SER A 381 -3.01 -14.38 11.66
C SER A 381 -3.99 -14.89 12.72
N ALA A 382 -5.28 -14.62 12.47
CA ALA A 382 -6.41 -15.18 13.21
C ALA A 382 -7.22 -16.27 12.45
N SER A 383 -6.71 -16.82 11.34
CA SER A 383 -7.42 -17.84 10.51
C SER A 383 -6.47 -18.74 9.69
N SER A 384 -7.00 -19.71 8.92
CA SER A 384 -6.24 -20.63 8.04
C SER A 384 -5.43 -19.92 6.96
N ILE A 385 -4.09 -19.99 7.04
CA ILE A 385 -3.17 -19.34 6.10
C ILE A 385 -1.98 -20.25 5.72
N PRO A 386 -1.95 -20.81 4.51
CA PRO A 386 -0.71 -21.37 4.00
C PRO A 386 0.27 -20.21 3.73
N ILE A 387 1.48 -20.22 4.32
CA ILE A 387 2.48 -19.18 4.09
C ILE A 387 3.75 -19.78 3.49
N ALA A 388 3.85 -19.80 2.17
CA ALA A 388 5.04 -20.31 1.50
C ALA A 388 6.19 -19.27 1.48
N ASN A 389 7.43 -19.76 1.36
CA ASN A 389 8.61 -19.04 0.85
C ASN A 389 8.96 -17.70 1.52
N ILE A 390 8.65 -17.55 2.81
CA ILE A 390 9.17 -16.44 3.63
C ILE A 390 10.67 -16.63 3.83
N CYS A 391 11.44 -15.56 4.01
CA CYS A 391 12.76 -15.69 4.64
C CYS A 391 13.07 -14.54 5.59
N ALA A 392 14.05 -14.75 6.45
CA ALA A 392 14.64 -13.73 7.32
C ALA A 392 16.10 -14.09 7.62
N GLN A 393 16.95 -13.09 7.88
CA GLN A 393 18.35 -13.31 8.25
C GLN A 393 18.50 -13.56 9.75
N ASN A 394 17.87 -12.74 10.60
CA ASN A 394 18.05 -12.82 12.05
C ASN A 394 16.86 -13.49 12.73
N THR A 395 15.65 -12.97 12.53
CA THR A 395 14.48 -13.44 13.30
C THR A 395 13.26 -13.60 12.41
N LEU A 396 12.63 -14.76 12.53
CA LEU A 396 11.30 -15.04 12.00
C LEU A 396 10.34 -15.29 13.16
N GLN A 397 9.29 -14.49 13.27
CA GLN A 397 8.21 -14.70 14.23
C GLN A 397 6.90 -15.01 13.50
N LEU A 398 6.26 -16.11 13.87
CA LEU A 398 4.99 -16.56 13.33
C LEU A 398 3.98 -16.69 14.47
N THR A 399 2.83 -16.04 14.33
CA THR A 399 1.74 -16.12 15.30
C THR A 399 0.46 -16.55 14.59
N SER A 400 -0.15 -17.64 15.05
CA SER A 400 -1.39 -18.17 14.50
C SER A 400 -2.42 -18.43 15.61
N SER A 401 -3.70 -18.22 15.28
CA SER A 401 -4.82 -18.53 16.19
C SER A 401 -6.04 -19.03 15.44
N GLY A 402 -6.85 -19.87 16.10
CA GLY A 402 -8.06 -20.47 15.53
C GLY A 402 -7.77 -21.74 14.73
N THR A 403 -8.53 -22.00 13.66
CA THR A 403 -8.33 -23.17 12.77
C THR A 403 -7.26 -22.88 11.72
N SER A 404 -6.07 -22.47 12.14
CA SER A 404 -5.06 -21.90 11.24
C SER A 404 -4.04 -22.90 10.70
N ASN A 405 -4.11 -23.35 9.44
CA ASN A 405 -3.04 -24.19 8.86
C ASN A 405 -1.83 -23.33 8.41
N LEU A 406 -0.76 -23.25 9.22
CA LEU A 406 0.46 -22.48 8.97
C LEU A 406 1.52 -23.33 8.24
N THR A 407 1.36 -23.58 6.94
CA THR A 407 2.38 -24.29 6.17
C THR A 407 3.53 -23.33 5.81
N VAL A 408 4.74 -23.48 6.37
CA VAL A 408 5.92 -22.65 6.06
C VAL A 408 6.83 -23.37 5.08
N ASN A 409 6.58 -23.31 3.77
CA ASN A 409 7.47 -24.02 2.82
C ASN A 409 8.84 -23.31 2.71
N SER A 410 9.92 -24.08 2.76
CA SER A 410 11.27 -23.65 3.14
C SER A 410 11.81 -22.46 2.35
N THR A 411 12.59 -21.70 3.09
CA THR A 411 13.30 -20.48 2.76
C THR A 411 14.56 -20.81 1.94
N VAL A 412 15.00 -19.92 1.05
CA VAL A 412 16.36 -19.98 0.45
C VAL A 412 17.44 -19.75 1.53
N VAL A 413 17.08 -19.12 2.66
CA VAL A 413 17.97 -18.72 3.76
C VAL A 413 17.29 -18.94 5.11
N CYS A 414 17.89 -19.75 5.99
CA CYS A 414 17.35 -20.00 7.33
C CYS A 414 17.75 -18.90 8.33
N PRO A 415 16.79 -18.38 9.12
CA PRO A 415 17.06 -17.32 10.10
C PRO A 415 17.93 -17.83 11.26
N GLN A 416 18.58 -16.92 11.99
CA GLN A 416 19.25 -17.26 13.25
C GLN A 416 18.26 -17.79 14.31
N ALA A 417 17.11 -17.14 14.45
CA ALA A 417 16.07 -17.52 15.40
C ALA A 417 14.69 -17.58 14.74
N THR A 418 13.93 -18.63 15.05
CA THR A 418 12.53 -18.78 14.64
C THR A 418 11.66 -18.99 15.87
N THR A 419 10.62 -18.18 16.01
CA THR A 419 9.61 -18.29 17.07
C THR A 419 8.24 -18.51 16.47
N VAL A 420 7.54 -19.53 16.94
CA VAL A 420 6.20 -19.87 16.49
C VAL A 420 5.26 -19.92 17.69
N ILE A 421 4.19 -19.12 17.64
CA ILE A 421 3.14 -19.06 18.66
C ILE A 421 1.84 -19.49 17.98
N ALA A 422 1.38 -20.69 18.25
CA ALA A 422 0.21 -21.26 17.60
C ALA A 422 -0.90 -21.59 18.61
N SER A 423 -2.15 -21.39 18.22
CA SER A 423 -3.30 -21.86 18.98
C SER A 423 -4.40 -22.41 18.07
N GLY A 424 -5.17 -23.38 18.56
CA GLY A 424 -6.14 -24.11 17.73
C GLY A 424 -5.46 -25.06 16.75
N THR A 425 -6.20 -25.66 15.80
CA THR A 425 -5.67 -26.71 14.89
C THR A 425 -4.69 -26.14 13.85
N SER A 426 -3.42 -26.00 14.24
CA SER A 426 -2.36 -25.47 13.37
C SER A 426 -1.34 -26.52 12.97
N LEU A 427 -1.19 -26.76 11.66
CA LEU A 427 -0.11 -27.56 11.05
C LEU A 427 1.05 -26.65 10.69
N ILE A 428 2.29 -26.98 11.08
CA ILE A 428 3.47 -26.12 10.89
C ILE A 428 4.66 -26.89 10.33
N SER A 429 4.74 -26.99 9.01
CA SER A 429 5.78 -27.74 8.29
C SER A 429 6.95 -26.86 7.83
N ASN A 430 8.11 -27.46 7.56
CA ASN A 430 9.26 -26.85 6.86
C ASN A 430 9.84 -25.58 7.53
N LEU A 431 9.72 -25.46 8.85
CA LEU A 431 10.44 -24.45 9.62
C LEU A 431 11.95 -24.67 9.51
N CYS A 432 12.74 -23.61 9.64
CA CYS A 432 14.16 -23.75 9.88
C CYS A 432 14.68 -22.62 10.76
N ALA A 433 15.80 -22.90 11.43
CA ALA A 433 16.59 -21.94 12.19
C ALA A 433 18.02 -22.47 12.31
N THR A 434 19.00 -21.57 12.36
CA THR A 434 20.41 -21.97 12.53
C THR A 434 20.83 -22.01 14.00
N SER A 435 20.30 -21.13 14.86
CA SER A 435 20.65 -21.07 16.29
C SER A 435 19.53 -21.55 17.20
N GLN A 436 18.33 -20.97 17.10
CA GLN A 436 17.24 -21.23 18.05
C GLN A 436 15.89 -21.40 17.37
N LEU A 437 15.19 -22.48 17.72
CA LEU A 437 13.78 -22.69 17.37
C LEU A 437 12.95 -22.71 18.66
N THR A 438 11.94 -21.85 18.74
CA THR A 438 10.99 -21.80 19.87
C THR A 438 9.57 -22.01 19.36
N ILE A 439 8.86 -22.96 19.93
CA ILE A 439 7.47 -23.27 19.60
C ILE A 439 6.64 -23.18 20.87
N GLN A 440 5.58 -22.38 20.85
CA GLN A 440 4.59 -22.28 21.90
C GLN A 440 3.23 -22.65 21.33
N ALA A 441 2.58 -23.68 21.87
CA ALA A 441 1.27 -24.10 21.41
C ALA A 441 0.22 -24.26 22.51
N ALA A 442 -1.02 -23.91 22.18
CA ALA A 442 -2.18 -24.02 23.05
C ALA A 442 -3.43 -24.53 22.29
N ASN A 443 -4.42 -25.04 23.01
CA ASN A 443 -5.77 -25.37 22.50
C ASN A 443 -5.80 -26.35 21.30
N ALA A 444 -5.26 -27.57 21.46
CA ALA A 444 -5.30 -28.67 20.47
C ALA A 444 -4.59 -28.37 19.13
N ALA A 445 -3.47 -27.65 19.18
CA ALA A 445 -2.59 -27.45 18.03
C ALA A 445 -1.87 -28.75 17.63
N ASN A 446 -1.79 -29.03 16.32
CA ASN A 446 -1.16 -30.23 15.78
C ASN A 446 0.07 -29.87 14.92
N ILE A 447 1.24 -29.76 15.55
CA ILE A 447 2.44 -29.19 14.94
C ILE A 447 3.29 -30.30 14.30
N SER A 448 3.10 -30.61 13.01
CA SER A 448 4.04 -31.49 12.31
C SER A 448 5.18 -30.70 11.67
N MET A 449 6.41 -30.87 12.14
CA MET A 449 7.57 -30.38 11.39
C MET A 449 7.89 -31.37 10.28
N ASN A 450 8.33 -30.87 9.13
CA ASN A 450 8.81 -31.71 8.05
C ASN A 450 10.17 -31.13 7.65
N HIS A 451 11.20 -31.98 7.71
CA HIS A 451 12.58 -31.73 7.30
C HIS A 451 13.18 -30.34 7.62
N THR A 452 13.55 -30.12 8.88
CA THR A 452 14.48 -29.05 9.28
C THR A 452 15.91 -29.43 8.89
N TRP A 453 16.40 -28.98 7.74
CA TRP A 453 17.84 -28.95 7.44
C TRP A 453 18.23 -27.53 7.01
N PRO A 454 19.16 -26.84 7.70
CA PRO A 454 19.95 -27.28 8.86
C PRO A 454 19.14 -27.37 10.17
N CYS A 455 19.57 -28.26 11.06
CA CYS A 455 19.04 -28.36 12.42
C CYS A 455 19.51 -27.18 13.29
N PRO A 456 18.64 -26.58 14.12
CA PRO A 456 19.03 -25.50 15.02
C PRO A 456 19.97 -26.00 16.12
N GLN A 457 20.78 -25.11 16.70
CA GLN A 457 21.57 -25.47 17.88
C GLN A 457 20.69 -25.84 19.07
N SER A 458 19.57 -25.13 19.26
CA SER A 458 18.62 -25.39 20.33
C SER A 458 17.17 -25.34 19.85
N THR A 459 16.35 -26.25 20.35
CA THR A 459 14.90 -26.29 20.11
C THR A 459 14.16 -26.34 21.45
N THR A 460 13.23 -25.42 21.65
CA THR A 460 12.36 -25.37 22.82
C THR A 460 10.91 -25.44 22.39
N ILE A 461 10.14 -26.37 22.97
CA ILE A 461 8.73 -26.54 22.68
C ILE A 461 7.93 -26.52 23.96
N THR A 462 6.96 -25.61 24.05
CA THR A 462 6.03 -25.52 25.18
C THR A 462 4.59 -25.78 24.72
N SER A 463 3.87 -26.57 25.51
CA SER A 463 2.50 -26.99 25.22
C SER A 463 1.60 -26.98 26.45
N SER A 464 0.36 -26.54 26.26
CA SER A 464 -0.74 -26.73 27.23
C SER A 464 -1.83 -27.71 26.76
N SER A 465 -1.60 -28.44 25.65
CA SER A 465 -2.59 -29.38 25.07
C SER A 465 -1.93 -30.52 24.30
N THR A 466 -2.70 -31.51 23.83
CA THR A 466 -2.14 -32.63 23.04
C THR A 466 -1.57 -32.14 21.72
N ILE A 467 -0.25 -32.29 21.52
CA ILE A 467 0.43 -31.92 20.27
C ILE A 467 1.14 -33.16 19.72
N LEU A 468 0.88 -33.50 18.47
CA LEU A 468 1.77 -34.43 17.76
C LEU A 468 2.90 -33.62 17.14
N ILE A 469 4.16 -33.96 17.43
CA ILE A 469 5.34 -33.23 16.91
C ILE A 469 6.30 -34.14 16.16
N LEU A 470 6.03 -34.32 14.88
CA LEU A 470 6.87 -35.16 14.01
C LEU A 470 8.15 -34.41 13.59
N ASN A 471 9.26 -35.14 13.40
CA ASN A 471 10.52 -34.66 12.82
C ASN A 471 11.18 -33.44 13.51
N ILE A 472 11.25 -33.45 14.84
CA ILE A 472 12.06 -32.46 15.58
C ILE A 472 13.54 -32.78 15.41
N CYS A 473 14.36 -31.75 15.21
CA CYS A 473 15.80 -31.87 15.43
C CYS A 473 16.38 -30.68 16.20
N ALA A 474 17.52 -30.94 16.84
CA ALA A 474 18.39 -29.97 17.47
C ALA A 474 19.81 -30.56 17.54
N GLN A 475 20.84 -29.70 17.47
CA GLN A 475 22.24 -30.16 17.59
C GLN A 475 22.66 -30.31 19.05
N ASN A 476 22.40 -29.30 19.89
CA ASN A 476 22.91 -29.26 21.27
C ASN A 476 21.81 -29.57 22.29
N ALA A 477 20.66 -28.91 22.20
CA ALA A 477 19.65 -28.99 23.24
C ALA A 477 18.22 -29.06 22.69
N LEU A 478 17.45 -30.03 23.18
CA LEU A 478 16.01 -30.14 22.99
C LEU A 478 15.31 -30.00 24.34
N THR A 479 14.43 -29.02 24.48
CA THR A 479 13.59 -28.84 25.66
C THR A 479 12.12 -29.01 25.28
N LEU A 480 11.43 -29.95 25.93
CA LEU A 480 10.00 -30.19 25.79
C LEU A 480 9.32 -29.85 27.12
N THR A 481 8.31 -28.99 27.10
CA THR A 481 7.53 -28.64 28.29
C THR A 481 6.05 -28.80 28.02
N GLY A 482 5.40 -29.77 28.65
CA GLY A 482 3.98 -30.06 28.49
C GLY A 482 3.22 -29.97 29.80
N SER A 483 1.93 -29.66 29.69
CA SER A 483 1.00 -29.66 30.81
C SER A 483 -0.38 -30.19 30.39
N GLY A 484 -1.09 -30.83 31.32
CA GLY A 484 -2.42 -31.36 31.09
C GLY A 484 -2.41 -32.70 30.35
N SER A 485 -3.27 -32.87 29.35
CA SER A 485 -3.34 -34.09 28.51
C SER A 485 -2.38 -34.03 27.31
N SER A 486 -1.27 -33.31 27.42
CA SER A 486 -0.40 -33.01 26.29
C SER A 486 0.44 -34.21 25.83
N GLY A 487 0.22 -34.78 24.65
CA GLY A 487 1.18 -35.73 24.07
C GLY A 487 2.38 -35.01 23.46
N PHE A 488 3.53 -35.68 23.45
CA PHE A 488 4.67 -35.44 22.56
C PHE A 488 5.01 -36.78 21.91
N SER A 489 5.18 -36.80 20.59
CA SER A 489 5.75 -37.95 19.89
C SER A 489 6.80 -37.42 18.96
N VAL A 490 8.06 -37.68 19.28
CA VAL A 490 9.23 -37.14 18.58
C VAL A 490 9.72 -38.19 17.58
N ASP A 491 9.37 -38.10 16.30
CA ASP A 491 9.99 -39.01 15.32
C ASP A 491 11.31 -38.41 14.81
N SER A 492 12.41 -38.71 15.51
CA SER A 492 13.75 -38.23 15.18
C SER A 492 14.41 -39.15 14.15
N SER A 493 14.13 -38.93 12.86
CA SER A 493 14.70 -39.76 11.79
C SER A 493 16.12 -39.37 11.35
N VAL A 494 16.71 -38.26 11.84
CA VAL A 494 17.94 -37.68 11.27
C VAL A 494 19.11 -37.49 12.26
N MET A 495 18.92 -36.85 13.43
CA MET A 495 19.98 -36.68 14.45
C MET A 495 19.40 -36.49 15.86
N CYS A 496 20.03 -37.13 16.85
CA CYS A 496 19.74 -36.91 18.27
C CYS A 496 20.55 -35.75 18.85
N PRO A 497 19.93 -34.85 19.63
CA PRO A 497 20.64 -33.73 20.28
C PRO A 497 21.61 -34.24 21.36
N GLN A 498 22.62 -33.43 21.70
CA GLN A 498 23.50 -33.74 22.83
C GLN A 498 22.72 -33.91 24.13
N THR A 499 21.78 -33.01 24.39
CA THR A 499 20.96 -32.98 25.59
C THR A 499 19.47 -32.90 25.25
N THR A 500 18.66 -33.68 25.96
CA THR A 500 17.19 -33.61 25.88
C THR A 500 16.64 -33.44 27.29
N THR A 501 15.78 -32.45 27.49
CA THR A 501 15.06 -32.19 28.73
C THR A 501 13.56 -32.26 28.47
N VAL A 502 12.84 -33.05 29.26
CA VAL A 502 11.39 -33.21 29.20
C VAL A 502 10.81 -32.80 30.54
N ILE A 503 9.96 -31.77 30.55
CA ILE A 503 9.22 -31.29 31.71
C ILE A 503 7.74 -31.54 31.43
N ALA A 504 7.10 -32.38 32.23
CA ALA A 504 5.72 -32.79 32.01
C ALA A 504 4.89 -32.63 33.29
N SER A 505 3.67 -32.08 33.16
CA SER A 505 2.65 -32.12 34.19
C SER A 505 1.33 -32.71 33.66
N GLY A 506 0.60 -33.46 34.49
CA GLY A 506 -0.60 -34.19 34.05
C GLY A 506 -0.32 -35.29 33.01
N ASN A 507 -1.36 -35.94 32.48
CA ASN A 507 -1.27 -37.11 31.59
C ASN A 507 -0.62 -36.78 30.21
N THR A 508 0.71 -36.64 30.19
CA THR A 508 1.51 -36.17 29.06
C THR A 508 2.39 -37.30 28.49
N PRO A 509 1.92 -38.11 27.52
CA PRO A 509 2.74 -39.18 26.94
C PRO A 509 3.89 -38.58 26.11
N VAL A 510 5.12 -39.10 26.26
CA VAL A 510 6.33 -38.58 25.57
C VAL A 510 7.02 -39.71 24.80
N LEU A 511 6.60 -39.97 23.58
CA LEU A 511 7.09 -41.08 22.77
C LEU A 511 8.30 -40.69 21.91
N ASN A 512 9.20 -41.64 21.67
CA ASN A 512 10.28 -41.55 20.66
C ASN A 512 11.33 -40.44 20.88
N THR A 513 11.54 -39.97 22.11
CA THR A 513 12.63 -39.03 22.40
C THR A 513 14.00 -39.71 22.36
N CYS A 514 15.03 -38.96 21.96
CA CYS A 514 16.41 -39.42 22.00
C CYS A 514 17.39 -38.32 22.47
N ALA A 515 18.58 -38.73 22.90
CA ALA A 515 19.70 -37.86 23.24
C ALA A 515 21.02 -38.64 23.09
N SER A 516 22.11 -37.99 22.66
CA SER A 516 23.40 -38.67 22.56
C SER A 516 24.17 -38.70 23.89
N SER A 517 24.01 -37.68 24.74
CA SER A 517 24.77 -37.54 25.99
C SER A 517 23.89 -37.58 27.23
N GLN A 518 22.86 -36.74 27.32
CA GLN A 518 22.05 -36.64 28.53
C GLN A 518 20.54 -36.54 28.21
N LEU A 519 19.76 -37.40 28.86
CA LEU A 519 18.30 -37.31 28.89
C LEU A 519 17.84 -36.98 30.31
N THR A 520 17.16 -35.86 30.48
CA THR A 520 16.59 -35.42 31.77
C THR A 520 15.07 -35.38 31.67
N ILE A 521 14.39 -35.97 32.65
CA ILE A 521 12.93 -36.05 32.69
C ILE A 521 12.47 -35.58 34.05
N GLN A 522 11.59 -34.59 34.06
CA GLN A 522 10.97 -34.04 35.25
C GLN A 522 9.46 -34.15 35.10
N ALA A 523 8.85 -35.02 35.90
CA ALA A 523 7.40 -35.16 35.96
C ALA A 523 6.89 -34.59 37.29
N VAL A 524 5.90 -33.71 37.20
CA VAL A 524 5.23 -33.10 38.36
C VAL A 524 3.73 -33.39 38.31
N ASP A 525 3.07 -33.44 39.47
CA ASP A 525 1.65 -33.81 39.61
C ASP A 525 1.33 -35.19 39.01
N THR A 526 0.10 -35.52 38.61
CA THR A 526 -0.32 -36.84 38.08
C THR A 526 0.22 -37.17 36.68
N ALA A 527 1.49 -36.89 36.43
CA ALA A 527 2.10 -37.03 35.13
C ALA A 527 2.39 -38.47 34.71
N ASN A 528 1.93 -38.83 33.52
CA ASN A 528 2.12 -40.14 32.91
C ASN A 528 3.06 -40.00 31.70
N VAL A 529 4.35 -40.27 31.92
CA VAL A 529 5.40 -40.15 30.91
C VAL A 529 5.79 -41.53 30.41
N SER A 530 5.13 -42.02 29.37
CA SER A 530 5.57 -43.20 28.62
C SER A 530 6.64 -42.79 27.62
N ILE A 531 7.86 -43.28 27.81
CA ILE A 531 8.97 -43.13 26.86
C ILE A 531 8.98 -44.37 25.98
N ASN A 532 9.27 -44.19 24.70
CA ASN A 532 9.62 -45.32 23.84
C ASN A 532 10.90 -44.90 23.13
N HIS A 533 12.06 -45.29 23.64
CA HIS A 533 13.33 -44.79 23.12
C HIS A 533 13.66 -45.44 21.77
N THR A 534 13.85 -44.63 20.73
CA THR A 534 14.46 -45.07 19.47
C THR A 534 15.97 -44.84 19.54
N TRP A 535 16.75 -45.92 19.41
CA TRP A 535 18.23 -45.95 19.40
C TRP A 535 18.89 -44.72 18.72
N PRO A 536 20.06 -44.24 19.21
CA PRO A 536 20.99 -44.82 20.19
C PRO A 536 20.80 -44.35 21.65
N CYS A 537 21.10 -45.21 22.63
CA CYS A 537 20.96 -44.90 24.06
C CYS A 537 21.87 -43.76 24.54
N PRO A 538 21.39 -42.83 25.37
CA PRO A 538 22.20 -41.73 25.92
C PRO A 538 23.27 -42.23 26.91
N GLN A 539 24.35 -41.45 27.07
CA GLN A 539 25.37 -41.74 28.09
C GLN A 539 24.79 -41.70 29.52
N SER A 540 23.90 -40.75 29.80
CA SER A 540 23.27 -40.57 31.11
C SER A 540 21.77 -40.29 31.01
N VAL A 541 21.00 -40.86 31.93
CA VAL A 541 19.56 -40.62 32.06
C VAL A 541 19.27 -40.23 33.51
N ALA A 542 18.56 -39.12 33.70
CA ALA A 542 18.10 -38.65 35.00
C ALA A 542 16.59 -38.44 34.98
N ILE A 543 15.87 -39.09 35.90
CA ILE A 543 14.41 -39.03 35.99
C ILE A 543 14.04 -38.57 37.39
N THR A 544 13.27 -37.50 37.47
CA THR A 544 12.73 -36.96 38.73
C THR A 544 11.21 -36.95 38.66
N SER A 545 10.58 -37.55 39.68
CA SER A 545 9.12 -37.61 39.79
C SER A 545 8.64 -37.20 41.18
N SER A 546 7.48 -36.53 41.22
CA SER A 546 6.67 -36.39 42.44
C SER A 546 5.40 -37.25 42.44
N SER A 547 5.26 -38.18 41.48
CA SER A 547 4.08 -39.04 41.30
C SER A 547 4.40 -40.36 40.58
N THR A 548 3.38 -41.17 40.29
CA THR A 548 3.57 -42.45 39.61
C THR A 548 3.75 -42.26 38.11
N ILE A 549 4.92 -42.66 37.60
CA ILE A 549 5.26 -42.65 36.18
C ILE A 549 5.46 -44.10 35.69
N PRO A 550 4.62 -44.61 34.78
CA PRO A 550 4.96 -45.82 34.05
C PRO A 550 5.98 -45.46 32.96
N ILE A 551 7.20 -46.00 33.07
CA ILE A 551 8.28 -45.70 32.14
C ILE A 551 8.71 -46.95 31.38
N LEU A 552 8.22 -47.07 30.16
CA LEU A 552 8.54 -48.21 29.30
C LEU A 552 9.86 -47.92 28.53
N ASN A 553 10.62 -48.95 28.18
CA ASN A 553 11.73 -48.90 27.22
C ASN A 553 12.80 -47.80 27.46
N ILE A 554 13.27 -47.61 28.71
CA ILE A 554 14.42 -46.73 29.00
C ILE A 554 15.72 -47.48 28.68
N CYS A 555 16.72 -46.76 28.17
CA CYS A 555 18.10 -47.25 28.18
C CYS A 555 19.11 -46.13 28.50
N ALA A 556 20.24 -46.51 29.10
CA ALA A 556 21.37 -45.62 29.41
C ALA A 556 22.68 -46.42 29.28
N GLN A 557 23.75 -45.80 28.78
CA GLN A 557 25.05 -46.47 28.64
C GLN A 557 25.82 -46.49 29.97
N ASN A 558 25.95 -45.32 30.63
CA ASN A 558 26.80 -45.18 31.81
C ASN A 558 25.97 -45.03 33.09
N THR A 559 25.02 -44.10 33.13
CA THR A 559 24.35 -43.75 34.39
C THR A 559 22.84 -43.62 34.22
N LEU A 560 22.09 -44.31 35.07
CA LEU A 560 20.66 -44.13 35.27
C LEU A 560 20.39 -43.63 36.69
N THR A 561 19.82 -42.44 36.83
CA THR A 561 19.43 -41.86 38.12
C THR A 561 17.92 -41.71 38.19
N LEU A 562 17.29 -42.33 39.18
CA LEU A 562 15.86 -42.25 39.45
C LEU A 562 15.64 -41.55 40.79
N THR A 563 14.89 -40.45 40.81
CA THR A 563 14.55 -39.70 42.04
C THR A 563 13.03 -39.58 42.17
N GLY A 564 12.44 -40.23 43.16
CA GLY A 564 11.01 -40.19 43.47
C GLY A 564 10.72 -39.49 44.78
N SER A 565 9.65 -38.68 44.82
CA SER A 565 9.05 -38.16 46.06
C SER A 565 7.52 -38.31 46.03
N GLY A 566 6.86 -38.43 47.19
CA GLY A 566 5.43 -38.76 47.29
C GLY A 566 5.11 -40.22 46.90
N SER A 567 3.82 -40.59 46.84
CA SER A 567 3.36 -41.92 46.36
C SER A 567 3.64 -42.10 44.87
N SER A 568 4.91 -42.31 44.53
CA SER A 568 5.46 -42.38 43.19
C SER A 568 5.85 -43.83 42.88
N GLY A 569 5.32 -44.43 41.83
CA GLY A 569 5.84 -45.70 41.28
C GLY A 569 6.61 -45.45 39.98
N PHE A 570 7.71 -46.16 39.77
CA PHE A 570 8.39 -46.26 38.49
C PHE A 570 8.08 -47.63 37.91
N GLY A 571 7.32 -47.74 36.83
CA GLY A 571 7.17 -49.02 36.13
C GLY A 571 8.20 -49.13 35.03
N ILE A 572 9.35 -49.78 35.25
CA ILE A 572 10.40 -49.93 34.24
C ILE A 572 10.19 -51.25 33.50
N ASP A 573 10.08 -51.20 32.17
CA ASP A 573 10.16 -52.38 31.30
C ASP A 573 11.39 -52.18 30.40
N SER A 574 12.52 -52.77 30.82
CA SER A 574 13.81 -52.64 30.15
C SER A 574 14.07 -53.87 29.30
N SER A 575 13.90 -53.76 27.99
CA SER A 575 14.14 -54.87 27.06
C SER A 575 15.53 -54.88 26.42
N VAL A 576 16.40 -53.86 26.64
CA VAL A 576 17.50 -53.60 25.68
C VAL A 576 18.94 -53.45 26.22
N MET A 577 19.25 -52.83 27.37
CA MET A 577 20.63 -52.82 27.94
C MET A 577 20.69 -52.36 29.40
N CYS A 578 21.59 -52.94 30.19
CA CYS A 578 21.85 -52.54 31.59
C CYS A 578 22.95 -51.46 31.68
N PRO A 579 22.68 -50.28 32.28
CA PRO A 579 23.69 -49.24 32.47
C PRO A 579 24.83 -49.70 33.38
N GLN A 580 25.99 -49.05 33.34
CA GLN A 580 27.07 -49.31 34.32
C GLN A 580 26.62 -49.01 35.74
N ILE A 581 26.14 -47.79 35.97
CA ILE A 581 25.74 -47.28 37.28
C ILE A 581 24.24 -47.00 37.28
N THR A 582 23.53 -47.58 38.24
CA THR A 582 22.14 -47.26 38.52
C THR A 582 22.03 -46.71 39.94
N ALA A 583 21.46 -45.52 40.08
CA ALA A 583 21.20 -44.86 41.35
C ALA A 583 19.71 -44.58 41.52
N VAL A 584 19.14 -45.01 42.65
CA VAL A 584 17.73 -44.79 42.99
C VAL A 584 17.65 -44.03 44.31
N LYS A 585 16.92 -42.92 44.32
CA LYS A 585 16.59 -42.15 45.53
C LYS A 585 15.08 -42.03 45.68
N ALA A 586 14.52 -42.50 46.79
CA ALA A 586 13.09 -42.48 47.06
C ALA A 586 12.80 -41.93 48.47
N SER A 587 11.75 -41.10 48.62
CA SER A 587 11.33 -40.56 49.93
C SER A 587 10.01 -41.11 50.49
N ASP A 588 9.32 -42.00 49.76
CA ASP A 588 8.04 -42.65 50.10
C ASP A 588 7.87 -43.98 49.33
N ALA A 589 6.72 -44.68 49.46
CA ALA A 589 6.48 -45.99 48.82
C ALA A 589 6.67 -45.92 47.30
N THR A 590 7.72 -46.58 46.80
CA THR A 590 8.16 -46.53 45.40
C THR A 590 8.35 -47.93 44.84
N LEU A 591 7.46 -48.35 43.94
CA LEU A 591 7.61 -49.61 43.22
C LEU A 591 8.58 -49.41 42.05
N ILE A 592 9.55 -50.33 41.87
CA ILE A 592 10.51 -50.30 40.76
C ILE A 592 10.73 -51.73 40.26
N PRO A 593 9.91 -52.23 39.31
CA PRO A 593 10.14 -53.52 38.68
C PRO A 593 11.34 -53.44 37.71
N ASP A 594 12.02 -54.56 37.51
CA ASP A 594 12.96 -54.79 36.40
C ASP A 594 14.15 -53.81 36.30
N LEU A 595 14.76 -53.47 37.44
CA LEU A 595 15.96 -52.65 37.51
C LEU A 595 17.22 -53.49 37.25
N CYS A 596 18.15 -52.99 36.43
CA CYS A 596 19.45 -53.63 36.26
C CYS A 596 20.62 -52.64 36.24
N ALA A 597 21.81 -53.13 36.61
CA ALA A 597 23.09 -52.42 36.58
C ALA A 597 24.20 -53.43 36.30
N SER A 598 25.15 -53.10 35.43
CA SER A 598 26.26 -53.99 35.08
C SER A 598 27.49 -53.84 35.99
N SER A 599 27.61 -52.73 36.74
CA SER A 599 28.71 -52.55 37.70
C SER A 599 28.27 -52.09 39.09
N GLN A 600 27.39 -51.09 39.21
CA GLN A 600 27.02 -50.54 40.52
C GLN A 600 25.53 -50.20 40.60
N LEU A 601 24.85 -50.76 41.61
CA LEU A 601 23.50 -50.38 42.00
C LEU A 601 23.52 -49.69 43.37
N THR A 602 23.10 -48.43 43.42
CA THR A 602 22.99 -47.65 44.67
C THR A 602 21.53 -47.31 44.93
N ILE A 603 21.02 -47.70 46.09
CA ILE A 603 19.63 -47.45 46.49
C ILE A 603 19.62 -46.63 47.79
N GLN A 604 18.98 -45.48 47.77
CA GLN A 604 18.80 -44.59 48.90
C GLN A 604 17.29 -44.39 49.16
N ALA A 605 16.80 -44.94 50.26
CA ALA A 605 15.43 -44.76 50.72
C ALA A 605 15.41 -43.82 51.95
N ALA A 606 14.44 -42.91 52.02
CA ALA A 606 14.16 -42.08 53.19
C ALA A 606 12.70 -42.29 53.65
N ASN A 607 12.44 -42.11 54.95
CA ASN A 607 11.12 -42.26 55.59
C ASN A 607 10.48 -43.67 55.45
N THR A 608 9.17 -43.77 55.20
CA THR A 608 8.40 -45.03 55.07
C THR A 608 8.48 -45.66 53.67
N ALA A 609 9.53 -45.35 52.91
CA ALA A 609 9.70 -45.85 51.55
C ALA A 609 9.87 -47.38 51.52
N SER A 610 8.93 -48.08 50.89
CA SER A 610 9.10 -49.46 50.45
C SER A 610 9.60 -49.47 49.01
N ILE A 611 10.74 -50.12 48.77
CA ILE A 611 11.26 -50.38 47.43
C ILE A 611 11.08 -51.88 47.18
N SER A 612 10.27 -52.22 46.18
CA SER A 612 10.09 -53.60 45.72
C SER A 612 10.74 -53.73 44.35
N ILE A 613 11.77 -54.58 44.30
CA ILE A 613 12.53 -54.92 43.09
C ILE A 613 12.06 -56.31 42.67
N ASN A 614 11.34 -56.40 41.56
CA ASN A 614 11.10 -57.67 40.89
C ASN A 614 12.20 -57.84 39.85
N ASN A 615 13.15 -58.73 40.11
CA ASN A 615 14.20 -59.07 39.15
C ASN A 615 13.67 -60.10 38.15
N THR A 616 13.75 -59.80 36.85
CA THR A 616 13.56 -60.78 35.78
C THR A 616 14.84 -61.07 34.99
N TRP A 617 15.96 -60.39 35.27
CA TRP A 617 17.24 -60.57 34.56
C TRP A 617 18.40 -60.92 35.50
N PRO A 618 19.37 -61.73 35.05
CA PRO A 618 20.59 -61.99 35.81
C PRO A 618 21.44 -60.71 35.83
N CYS A 619 21.46 -60.01 36.95
CA CYS A 619 22.55 -59.09 37.27
C CYS A 619 23.82 -59.94 37.49
N PRO A 620 24.95 -59.63 36.83
CA PRO A 620 26.22 -60.30 37.08
C PRO A 620 26.74 -60.08 38.50
#